data_AF-A0A954A5I4-F1
#
_entry.id   AF-A0A954A5I4-F1
#
_cell.length_a   1.000
_cell.length_b   1.000
_cell.length_c   1.000
_cell.angle_alpha   90.00
_cell.angle_beta   90.00
_cell.angle_gamma   90.00
#
_symmetry.space_group_name_H-M   'P 1'
#
loop_
_entity.id
_entity.type
_entity.pdbx_description
1 polymer ?
#
loop_
_entity_poly.entity_id
_entity_poly.type
_entity_poly.pdbx_seq_one_letter_code
_entity_poly.pdbx_strand_id
1 'polypeptide(L)'
;MSDDLSLRSDEEYSECVDAADLREFIGQLRDVHSNGTWSFAFGDSVSTWMEIDLEVVSEQGDRLEGSCPHEEGINRVRLHIAGTDDDGPDAAPRAPYARTMLEIAEYLEWPLVDEQSGLELDTSSLAVLAAEHERGATAGHEHREVSTTSTSELESSSRRDAHTVSTVRFEEGERPAREEPMIHREPVTASVVARTERVESASAPARKKPWWKFW
;
A
#
# COMPACT_ATOMS: atom_id res chain seq x y z
N MET A 1 -15.64 -2.37 -4.90
CA MET A 1 -14.66 -3.16 -5.70
C MET A 1 -13.29 -2.56 -5.42
N SER A 2 -12.27 -3.36 -5.12
CA SER A 2 -10.90 -2.85 -4.95
C SER A 2 -10.27 -2.52 -6.29
N ASP A 3 -9.34 -1.57 -6.29
CA ASP A 3 -8.45 -1.30 -7.42
C ASP A 3 -7.08 -1.89 -7.08
N ASP A 4 -6.62 -2.81 -7.92
CA ASP A 4 -5.29 -3.42 -7.81
C ASP A 4 -4.43 -2.88 -8.95
N LEU A 5 -3.36 -2.17 -8.59
CA LEU A 5 -2.40 -1.59 -9.53
C LEU A 5 -1.01 -2.17 -9.26
N SER A 6 -0.17 -2.23 -10.28
CA SER A 6 1.23 -2.63 -10.16
C SER A 6 2.17 -1.65 -10.83
N LEU A 7 3.31 -1.41 -10.19
CA LEU A 7 4.51 -0.89 -10.83
C LEU A 7 5.45 -2.07 -11.06
N ARG A 8 5.88 -2.26 -12.31
CA ARG A 8 6.77 -3.35 -12.72
C ARG A 8 7.75 -2.88 -13.78
N SER A 9 8.97 -3.42 -13.79
CA SER A 9 10.00 -3.03 -14.76
C SER A 9 9.59 -3.31 -16.21
N ASP A 10 8.96 -4.46 -16.41
CA ASP A 10 8.55 -5.02 -17.70
C ASP A 10 7.48 -6.09 -17.47
N GLU A 11 6.99 -6.71 -18.55
CA GLU A 11 5.94 -7.75 -18.48
C GLU A 11 6.41 -9.06 -17.82
N GLU A 12 7.72 -9.32 -17.81
CA GLU A 12 8.36 -10.55 -17.32
C GLU A 12 9.05 -10.34 -15.96
N TYR A 13 8.93 -9.16 -15.35
CA TYR A 13 9.56 -8.78 -14.08
C TYR A 13 11.08 -9.04 -14.04
N SER A 14 11.76 -8.76 -15.15
CA SER A 14 13.15 -9.16 -15.37
C SER A 14 14.17 -8.29 -14.62
N GLU A 15 13.80 -7.09 -14.17
CA GLU A 15 14.68 -6.18 -13.45
C GLU A 15 14.28 -6.01 -11.98
N CYS A 16 15.29 -5.94 -11.11
CA CYS A 16 15.10 -5.68 -9.69
C CYS A 16 15.70 -4.32 -9.28
N VAL A 17 15.08 -3.69 -8.27
CA VAL A 17 15.66 -2.58 -7.50
C VAL A 17 16.09 -3.04 -6.12
N ASP A 18 17.06 -2.34 -5.53
CA ASP A 18 17.51 -2.64 -4.18
C ASP A 18 16.36 -2.41 -3.18
N ALA A 19 16.08 -3.42 -2.37
CA ALA A 19 14.94 -3.41 -1.47
C ALA A 19 15.12 -2.43 -0.30
N ALA A 20 16.35 -2.17 0.14
CA ALA A 20 16.61 -1.23 1.23
C ALA A 20 16.45 0.21 0.75
N ASP A 21 17.02 0.55 -0.42
CA ASP A 21 16.88 1.87 -1.04
C ASP A 21 15.41 2.20 -1.34
N LEU A 22 14.65 1.26 -1.91
CA LEU A 22 13.22 1.45 -2.19
C LEU A 22 12.40 1.63 -0.92
N ARG A 23 12.70 0.87 0.14
CA ARG A 23 12.02 1.02 1.44
C ARG A 23 12.32 2.36 2.09
N GLU A 24 13.57 2.81 2.05
CA GLU A 24 13.96 4.13 2.57
C GLU A 24 13.22 5.23 1.80
N PHE A 25 13.12 5.11 0.48
CA PHE A 25 12.35 6.02 -0.37
C PHE A 25 10.87 6.09 0.05
N ILE A 26 10.17 4.95 0.04
CA ILE A 26 8.72 4.90 0.30
C ILE A 26 8.40 5.38 1.72
N GLY A 27 9.26 5.07 2.69
CA GLY A 27 9.09 5.53 4.08
C GLY A 27 9.23 7.04 4.28
N GLN A 28 9.70 7.78 3.28
CA GLN A 28 9.79 9.25 3.30
C GLN A 28 8.59 9.93 2.64
N LEU A 29 7.74 9.16 1.95
CA LEU A 29 6.57 9.71 1.26
C LEU A 29 5.55 10.25 2.26
N ARG A 30 4.87 11.32 1.86
CA ARG A 30 3.87 11.98 2.70
C ARG A 30 2.68 11.04 2.94
N ASP A 31 2.20 11.01 4.18
CA ASP A 31 1.01 10.23 4.60
C ASP A 31 1.17 8.70 4.41
N VAL A 32 2.39 8.23 4.13
CA VAL A 32 2.76 6.81 4.07
C VAL A 32 3.40 6.39 5.39
N HIS A 33 3.03 5.23 5.88
CA HIS A 33 3.61 4.62 7.08
C HIS A 33 3.91 3.14 6.86
N SER A 34 4.89 2.60 7.59
CA SER A 34 5.22 1.18 7.52
C SER A 34 4.05 0.32 8.02
N ASN A 35 3.66 -0.70 7.24
CA ASN A 35 2.61 -1.66 7.57
C ASN A 35 3.14 -3.11 7.67
N GLY A 36 4.43 -3.25 7.97
CA GLY A 36 5.10 -4.55 8.04
C GLY A 36 6.56 -4.44 7.62
N THR A 37 7.18 -5.60 7.38
CA THR A 37 8.57 -5.62 6.88
C THR A 37 8.64 -5.20 5.42
N TRP A 38 7.67 -5.60 4.60
CA TRP A 38 7.71 -5.43 3.14
C TRP A 38 6.45 -4.75 2.62
N SER A 39 5.75 -4.03 3.48
CA SER A 39 4.49 -3.37 3.17
C SER A 39 4.41 -2.01 3.85
N PHE A 40 3.72 -1.10 3.20
CA PHE A 40 3.39 0.23 3.69
C PHE A 40 1.89 0.46 3.51
N ALA A 41 1.38 1.47 4.19
CA ALA A 41 0.03 1.94 3.99
C ALA A 41 0.03 3.46 3.83
N PHE A 42 -0.79 3.94 2.90
CA PHE A 42 -1.11 5.34 2.72
C PHE A 42 -2.46 5.64 3.37
N GLY A 43 -2.52 6.79 4.05
CA GLY A 43 -3.71 7.28 4.73
C GLY A 43 -3.96 6.62 6.09
N ASP A 44 -4.75 7.26 6.93
CA ASP A 44 -5.09 6.83 8.29
C ASP A 44 -6.57 6.43 8.44
N SER A 45 -7.37 6.66 7.39
CA SER A 45 -8.80 6.39 7.36
C SER A 45 -9.15 5.22 6.45
N VAL A 46 -10.23 4.51 6.78
CA VAL A 46 -10.77 3.41 5.96
C VAL A 46 -11.14 3.88 4.55
N SER A 47 -11.52 5.15 4.40
CA SER A 47 -11.88 5.77 3.11
C SER A 47 -10.69 6.19 2.26
N THR A 48 -9.48 6.22 2.81
CA THR A 48 -8.27 6.68 2.12
C THR A 48 -7.13 5.67 2.25
N TRP A 49 -7.46 4.40 2.42
CA TRP A 49 -6.49 3.34 2.66
C TRP A 49 -5.98 2.75 1.34
N MET A 50 -4.67 2.85 1.11
CA MET A 50 -3.97 2.10 0.06
C MET A 50 -2.83 1.32 0.68
N GLU A 51 -2.80 0.02 0.46
CA GLU A 51 -1.69 -0.85 0.83
C GLU A 51 -0.65 -0.87 -0.30
N ILE A 52 0.62 -0.75 0.07
CA ILE A 52 1.77 -0.72 -0.84
C ILE A 52 2.65 -1.91 -0.48
N ASP A 53 2.60 -2.97 -1.27
CA ASP A 53 3.37 -4.19 -1.06
C ASP A 53 4.61 -4.20 -1.95
N LEU A 54 5.77 -4.52 -1.34
CA LEU A 54 7.01 -4.75 -2.06
C LEU A 54 7.16 -6.24 -2.31
N GLU A 55 7.12 -6.63 -3.57
CA GLU A 55 7.05 -8.03 -3.97
C GLU A 55 8.25 -8.46 -4.83
N VAL A 56 8.62 -9.72 -4.64
CA VAL A 56 9.43 -10.46 -5.60
C VAL A 56 8.51 -11.46 -6.26
N VAL A 57 8.36 -11.35 -7.58
CA VAL A 57 7.52 -12.21 -8.39
C VAL A 57 8.36 -12.97 -9.43
N SER A 58 7.89 -14.14 -9.85
CA SER A 58 8.48 -14.88 -10.96
C SER A 58 8.20 -14.20 -12.30
N GLU A 59 8.81 -14.71 -13.38
CA GLU A 59 8.50 -14.32 -14.77
C GLU A 59 7.02 -14.53 -15.13
N GLN A 60 6.32 -15.40 -14.40
CA GLN A 60 4.89 -15.66 -14.58
C GLN A 60 4.01 -14.74 -13.72
N GLY A 61 4.61 -13.86 -12.91
CA GLY A 61 3.90 -12.99 -11.97
C GLY A 61 3.49 -13.67 -10.67
N ASP A 62 3.96 -14.89 -10.40
CA ASP A 62 3.67 -15.58 -9.15
C ASP A 62 4.51 -15.01 -8.02
N ARG A 63 3.87 -14.65 -6.90
CA ARG A 63 4.58 -14.17 -5.70
C ARG A 63 5.51 -15.26 -5.15
N LEU A 64 6.79 -14.95 -5.06
CA LEU A 64 7.80 -15.84 -4.51
C LEU A 64 7.85 -15.70 -2.97
N GLU A 65 6.97 -16.40 -2.27
CA GLU A 65 6.99 -16.43 -0.80
C GLU A 65 8.13 -17.31 -0.28
N GLY A 66 8.90 -16.79 0.69
CA GLY A 66 9.82 -17.56 1.53
C GLY A 66 11.04 -18.19 0.83
N SER A 67 11.23 -17.96 -0.48
CA SER A 67 12.19 -18.71 -1.31
C SER A 67 13.30 -17.84 -1.90
N CYS A 68 13.04 -16.55 -2.14
CA CYS A 68 14.06 -15.56 -2.50
C CYS A 68 14.20 -14.58 -1.34
N PRO A 69 15.37 -14.45 -0.70
CA PRO A 69 15.58 -13.34 0.20
C PRO A 69 15.42 -12.07 -0.63
N HIS A 70 14.59 -11.12 -0.21
CA HIS A 70 14.47 -9.80 -0.85
C HIS A 70 15.81 -9.03 -0.85
N GLU A 71 16.88 -9.63 -0.31
CA GLU A 71 18.28 -9.33 -0.57
C GLU A 71 18.64 -9.35 -2.07
N GLU A 72 17.91 -10.09 -2.92
CA GLU A 72 18.08 -10.09 -4.38
C GLU A 72 17.40 -8.89 -5.08
N GLY A 73 16.59 -8.13 -4.34
CA GLY A 73 15.87 -6.94 -4.81
C GLY A 73 14.36 -7.13 -4.92
N ILE A 74 13.67 -6.09 -5.37
CA ILE A 74 12.21 -6.01 -5.61
C ILE A 74 11.99 -5.80 -7.11
N ASN A 75 11.10 -6.57 -7.74
CA ASN A 75 10.76 -6.42 -9.16
C ASN A 75 9.29 -6.02 -9.40
N ARG A 76 8.50 -5.88 -8.33
CA ARG A 76 7.13 -5.37 -8.39
C ARG A 76 6.78 -4.58 -7.13
N VAL A 77 6.07 -3.47 -7.31
CA VAL A 77 5.34 -2.79 -6.23
C VAL A 77 3.86 -2.91 -6.52
N ARG A 78 3.12 -3.58 -5.63
CA ARG A 78 1.67 -3.73 -5.74
C ARG A 78 0.98 -2.67 -4.89
N LEU A 79 -0.01 -2.01 -5.47
CA LEU A 79 -0.76 -0.91 -4.88
C LEU A 79 -2.23 -1.32 -4.81
N HIS A 80 -2.67 -1.71 -3.63
CA HIS A 80 -4.04 -2.15 -3.38
C HIS A 80 -4.85 -1.01 -2.76
N ILE A 81 -5.78 -0.44 -3.52
CA ILE A 81 -6.71 0.57 -3.02
C ILE A 81 -8.00 -0.15 -2.62
N ALA A 82 -8.31 -0.08 -1.33
CA ALA A 82 -9.56 -0.63 -0.83
C ALA A 82 -10.73 0.13 -1.47
N GLY A 83 -11.62 -0.58 -2.15
CA GLY A 83 -12.85 0.03 -2.64
C GLY A 83 -13.72 0.42 -1.46
N THR A 84 -14.25 1.63 -1.44
CA THR A 84 -15.32 1.96 -0.50
C THR A 84 -16.66 1.53 -1.11
N ASP A 85 -17.56 1.00 -0.29
CA ASP A 85 -18.89 0.59 -0.75
C ASP A 85 -19.79 1.80 -1.09
N ASP A 86 -19.38 3.01 -0.72
CA ASP A 86 -20.14 4.27 -0.85
C ASP A 86 -19.70 5.14 -2.03
N ASP A 87 -18.63 4.78 -2.73
CA ASP A 87 -18.19 5.48 -3.94
C ASP A 87 -19.15 5.15 -5.08
N GLY A 88 -20.11 6.05 -5.31
CA GLY A 88 -20.97 6.00 -6.49
C GLY A 88 -20.15 5.88 -7.79
N PRO A 89 -20.77 5.54 -8.92
CA PRO A 89 -20.09 5.16 -10.17
C PRO A 89 -19.12 6.20 -10.78
N ASP A 90 -19.10 7.43 -10.25
CA ASP A 90 -18.31 8.57 -10.74
C ASP A 90 -17.23 9.08 -9.76
N ALA A 91 -17.12 8.53 -8.55
CA ALA A 91 -16.05 8.95 -7.64
C ALA A 91 -14.75 8.30 -8.10
N ALA A 92 -13.86 9.07 -8.75
CA ALA A 92 -12.54 8.61 -9.14
C ALA A 92 -11.73 8.28 -7.87
N PRO A 93 -11.67 7.00 -7.44
CA PRO A 93 -11.16 6.65 -6.13
C PRO A 93 -9.65 6.91 -6.03
N ARG A 94 -9.00 7.20 -7.16
CA ARG A 94 -7.55 7.30 -7.30
C ARG A 94 -6.99 8.68 -6.94
N ALA A 95 -7.80 9.74 -6.90
CA ALA A 95 -7.32 11.12 -6.74
C ALA A 95 -6.48 11.37 -5.46
N PRO A 96 -6.88 10.88 -4.27
CA PRO A 96 -6.07 11.02 -3.06
C PRO A 96 -4.72 10.29 -3.12
N TYR A 97 -4.69 9.17 -3.85
CA TYR A 97 -3.51 8.29 -3.95
C TYR A 97 -2.57 8.68 -5.10
N ALA A 98 -3.07 9.44 -6.08
CA ALA A 98 -2.40 9.70 -7.36
C ALA A 98 -0.99 10.26 -7.18
N ARG A 99 -0.81 11.17 -6.22
CA ARG A 99 0.51 11.76 -5.94
C ARG A 99 1.51 10.71 -5.47
N THR A 100 1.15 9.88 -4.48
CA THR A 100 2.03 8.82 -3.97
C THR A 100 2.37 7.81 -5.06
N MET A 101 1.39 7.42 -5.88
CA MET A 101 1.61 6.50 -7.00
C MET A 101 2.59 7.08 -8.03
N LEU A 102 2.47 8.37 -8.36
CA LEU A 102 3.40 9.06 -9.26
C LEU A 102 4.80 9.17 -8.69
N GLU A 103 4.94 9.55 -7.42
CA GLU A 103 6.25 9.67 -6.77
C GLU A 103 7.01 8.33 -6.79
N ILE A 104 6.31 7.20 -6.54
CA ILE A 104 6.91 5.86 -6.65
C ILE A 104 7.22 5.50 -8.10
N ALA A 105 6.30 5.75 -9.04
CA ALA A 105 6.52 5.47 -10.47
C ALA A 105 7.71 6.24 -11.04
N GLU A 106 7.84 7.53 -10.70
CA GLU A 106 8.95 8.40 -11.10
C GLU A 106 10.28 7.95 -10.50
N TYR A 107 10.28 7.51 -9.24
CA TYR A 107 11.50 6.98 -8.59
C TYR A 107 11.99 5.69 -9.25
N LEU A 108 11.07 4.81 -9.63
CA LEU A 108 11.38 3.52 -10.23
C LEU A 108 11.62 3.60 -11.74
N GLU A 109 11.10 4.63 -12.40
CA GLU A 109 10.99 4.72 -13.86
C GLU A 109 10.20 3.53 -14.45
N TRP A 110 9.22 3.02 -13.71
CA TRP A 110 8.40 1.86 -14.09
C TRP A 110 6.98 2.25 -14.52
N PRO A 111 6.40 1.58 -15.53
CA PRO A 111 4.99 1.77 -15.89
C PRO A 111 4.05 1.34 -14.75
N LEU A 112 3.01 2.15 -14.54
CA LEU A 112 1.90 1.81 -13.65
C LEU A 112 0.82 1.08 -14.45
N VAL A 113 0.47 -0.13 -14.05
CA VAL A 113 -0.44 -1.02 -14.76
C VAL A 113 -1.65 -1.31 -13.88
N ASP A 114 -2.84 -1.21 -14.46
CA ASP A 114 -4.08 -1.66 -13.84
C ASP A 114 -4.20 -3.18 -14.01
N GLU A 115 -4.19 -3.94 -12.89
CA GLU A 115 -4.11 -5.41 -12.94
C GLU A 115 -5.39 -6.07 -13.46
N GLN A 116 -6.53 -5.36 -13.40
CA GLN A 116 -7.80 -5.90 -13.88
C GLN A 116 -7.92 -5.80 -15.39
N SER A 117 -7.44 -4.68 -15.96
CA SER A 117 -7.48 -4.44 -17.40
C SER A 117 -6.20 -4.86 -18.13
N GLY A 118 -5.08 -4.99 -17.41
CA GLY A 118 -3.74 -5.16 -17.97
C GLY A 118 -3.21 -3.93 -18.70
N LEU A 119 -3.89 -2.78 -18.61
CA LEU A 119 -3.52 -1.57 -19.32
C LEU A 119 -2.59 -0.70 -18.48
N GLU A 120 -1.59 -0.12 -19.16
CA GLU A 120 -0.78 0.94 -18.58
C GLU A 120 -1.62 2.20 -18.38
N LEU A 121 -1.47 2.79 -17.19
CA LEU A 121 -2.07 4.07 -16.84
C LEU A 121 -1.13 5.19 -17.28
N ASP A 122 -1.68 6.15 -18.01
CA ASP A 122 -0.97 7.36 -18.39
C ASP A 122 -0.68 8.21 -17.13
N THR A 123 0.61 8.37 -16.81
CA THR A 123 1.08 9.18 -15.68
C THR A 123 0.71 10.66 -15.84
N SER A 124 0.51 11.14 -17.07
CA SER A 124 0.05 12.52 -17.31
C SER A 124 -1.38 12.72 -16.79
N SER A 125 -2.25 11.74 -17.04
CA SER A 125 -3.63 11.74 -16.54
C SER A 125 -3.68 11.63 -15.01
N LEU A 126 -2.80 10.82 -14.41
CA LEU A 126 -2.64 10.76 -12.96
C LEU A 126 -2.13 12.08 -12.37
N ALA A 127 -1.21 12.76 -13.04
CA ALA A 127 -0.69 14.06 -12.59
C ALA A 127 -1.79 15.13 -12.58
N VAL A 128 -2.70 15.10 -13.56
CA VAL A 128 -3.89 15.97 -13.56
C VAL A 128 -4.77 15.68 -12.35
N LEU A 129 -5.07 14.39 -12.08
CA LEU A 129 -5.87 13.99 -10.91
C LEU A 129 -5.23 14.43 -9.58
N ALA A 130 -3.92 14.25 -9.43
CA ALA A 130 -3.18 14.70 -8.25
C ALA A 130 -3.29 16.23 -8.08
N ALA A 131 -3.09 17.00 -9.15
CA ALA A 131 -3.16 18.46 -9.11
C ALA A 131 -4.59 18.98 -8.87
N GLU A 132 -5.62 18.27 -9.31
CA GLU A 132 -7.03 18.60 -9.02
C GLU A 132 -7.38 18.36 -7.56
N HIS A 133 -6.95 17.22 -6.99
CA HIS A 133 -7.16 16.89 -5.59
C HIS A 133 -6.55 17.95 -4.65
N GLU A 134 -5.31 18.37 -4.93
CA GLU A 134 -4.63 19.41 -4.14
C GLU A 134 -5.32 20.78 -4.23
N ARG A 135 -5.83 21.15 -5.42
CA ARG A 135 -6.62 22.37 -5.60
C ARG A 135 -7.97 22.31 -4.89
N GLY A 136 -8.64 21.15 -4.90
CA GLY A 136 -9.89 20.95 -4.19
C GLY A 136 -9.72 21.01 -2.66
N ALA A 137 -8.66 20.42 -2.14
CA ALA A 137 -8.35 20.41 -0.71
C ALA A 137 -8.08 21.83 -0.15
N THR A 138 -7.47 22.71 -0.95
CA THR A 138 -7.16 24.09 -0.54
C THR A 138 -8.38 25.00 -0.59
N ALA A 139 -9.24 24.87 -1.61
CA ALA A 139 -10.44 25.69 -1.77
C ALA A 139 -11.50 25.46 -0.67
N GLY A 140 -11.56 24.26 -0.10
CA GLY A 140 -12.49 23.94 1.00
C GLY A 140 -12.16 24.61 2.35
N HIS A 141 -10.96 25.16 2.51
CA HIS A 141 -10.51 25.75 3.78
C HIS A 141 -10.90 27.23 3.92
N GLU A 142 -11.01 27.99 2.83
CA GLU A 142 -11.27 29.45 2.88
C GLU A 142 -12.73 29.82 3.17
N HIS A 143 -13.67 28.89 3.06
CA HIS A 143 -15.11 29.18 3.24
C HIS A 143 -15.64 28.92 4.66
N ARG A 144 -14.79 28.53 5.64
CA ARG A 144 -15.25 28.16 7.00
C ARG A 144 -14.98 29.20 8.10
N GLU A 145 -14.33 30.34 7.80
CA GLU A 145 -14.02 31.35 8.83
C GLU A 145 -14.94 32.59 8.87
N VAL A 146 -16.02 32.66 8.07
CA VAL A 146 -16.95 33.81 8.11
C VAL A 146 -18.37 33.36 8.47
N SER A 147 -18.62 33.10 9.76
CA SER A 147 -19.92 33.36 10.43
C SER A 147 -19.89 32.90 11.90
N THR A 148 -19.21 33.65 12.76
CA THR A 148 -19.58 33.72 14.18
C THR A 148 -19.70 35.18 14.59
N THR A 149 -20.73 35.86 14.08
CA THR A 149 -21.24 37.06 14.75
C THR A 149 -22.71 36.82 15.11
N SER A 150 -22.94 36.63 16.40
CA SER A 150 -24.15 36.92 17.16
C SER A 150 -25.53 36.61 16.56
N THR A 151 -26.25 35.70 17.20
CA THR A 151 -27.46 36.08 17.96
C THR A 151 -27.74 35.09 19.08
N SER A 152 -27.62 35.61 20.31
CA SER A 152 -28.11 35.00 21.53
C SER A 152 -29.61 35.32 21.69
N GLU A 153 -30.48 34.35 21.51
CA GLU A 153 -31.84 34.33 22.09
C GLU A 153 -32.16 32.85 22.37
N LEU A 154 -32.09 32.44 23.64
CA LEU A 154 -33.27 32.16 24.47
C LEU A 154 -34.26 31.21 23.78
N GLU A 155 -34.23 29.94 24.15
CA GLU A 155 -35.44 29.31 24.68
C GLU A 155 -35.11 28.08 25.54
N SER A 156 -35.71 28.09 26.72
CA SER A 156 -35.73 27.02 27.69
C SER A 156 -36.78 25.99 27.25
N SER A 157 -36.51 24.70 27.42
CA SER A 157 -37.33 23.79 28.25
C SER A 157 -37.17 22.32 27.86
N SER A 158 -37.20 21.49 28.91
CA SER A 158 -38.04 20.28 29.03
C SER A 158 -37.42 18.89 28.79
N ARG A 159 -37.38 18.15 29.91
CA ARG A 159 -37.66 16.70 30.10
C ARG A 159 -36.63 15.71 29.54
N ARG A 160 -35.88 15.03 30.42
CA ARG A 160 -36.21 13.71 31.02
C ARG A 160 -36.65 12.71 29.95
N ASP A 161 -35.85 11.68 29.71
CA ASP A 161 -36.16 10.35 30.24
C ASP A 161 -34.96 9.40 30.16
N ALA A 162 -34.89 8.55 31.17
CA ALA A 162 -33.88 7.55 31.39
C ALA A 162 -34.22 6.28 30.61
N HIS A 163 -33.24 5.68 29.93
CA HIS A 163 -33.35 4.31 29.45
C HIS A 163 -32.07 3.52 29.74
N THR A 164 -32.19 2.73 30.80
CA THR A 164 -31.83 1.31 30.92
C THR A 164 -30.58 0.82 30.19
N VAL A 165 -29.52 0.61 30.97
CA VAL A 165 -28.36 -0.22 30.62
C VAL A 165 -28.76 -1.70 30.74
N SER A 166 -28.85 -2.40 29.62
CA SER A 166 -28.96 -3.86 29.58
C SER A 166 -27.57 -4.48 29.56
N THR A 167 -27.13 -5.02 30.69
CA THR A 167 -25.92 -5.84 30.81
C THR A 167 -26.19 -7.23 30.24
N VAL A 168 -25.64 -7.54 29.07
CA VAL A 168 -25.64 -8.90 28.51
C VAL A 168 -24.45 -9.65 29.11
N ARG A 169 -24.73 -10.66 29.94
CA ARG A 169 -23.76 -11.67 30.38
C ARG A 169 -23.50 -12.60 29.20
N PHE A 170 -22.23 -12.72 28.79
CA PHE A 170 -21.77 -13.81 27.94
C PHE A 170 -21.45 -15.00 28.85
N GLU A 171 -22.10 -16.13 28.61
CA GLU A 171 -21.72 -17.42 29.19
C GLU A 171 -20.49 -17.95 28.45
N GLU A 172 -19.45 -18.28 29.22
CA GLU A 172 -18.26 -19.00 28.75
C GLU A 172 -18.68 -20.39 28.26
N GLY A 173 -18.75 -20.56 26.93
CA GLY A 173 -18.85 -21.87 26.30
C GLY A 173 -17.51 -22.60 26.37
N GLU A 174 -17.53 -23.79 26.97
CA GLU A 174 -16.42 -24.74 27.05
C GLU A 174 -15.77 -24.98 25.67
N ARG A 175 -14.45 -24.78 25.60
CA ARG A 175 -13.64 -25.16 24.44
C ARG A 175 -13.39 -26.67 24.48
N PRO A 176 -13.71 -27.45 23.43
CA PRO A 176 -13.29 -28.84 23.33
C PRO A 176 -11.76 -28.93 23.14
N ALA A 177 -11.17 -29.95 23.74
CA ALA A 177 -9.75 -30.27 23.68
C ALA A 177 -9.30 -30.46 22.23
N ARG A 178 -8.26 -29.73 21.82
CA ARG A 178 -7.52 -29.97 20.57
C ARG A 178 -6.72 -31.27 20.71
N GLU A 179 -7.06 -32.28 19.93
CA GLU A 179 -6.17 -33.40 19.64
C GLU A 179 -5.08 -32.92 18.66
N GLU A 180 -3.82 -32.97 19.09
CA GLU A 180 -2.67 -32.71 18.23
C GLU A 180 -2.36 -33.97 17.38
N PRO A 181 -2.25 -33.85 16.05
CA PRO A 181 -1.78 -34.96 15.23
C PRO A 181 -0.25 -35.13 15.42
N MET A 182 0.16 -36.32 15.83
CA MET A 182 1.55 -36.78 15.81
C MET A 182 2.08 -36.76 14.37
N ILE A 183 2.89 -35.76 14.04
CA ILE A 183 3.63 -35.73 12.77
C ILE A 183 4.90 -36.57 12.94
N HIS A 184 4.92 -37.76 12.32
CA HIS A 184 6.13 -38.54 12.13
C HIS A 184 7.09 -37.78 11.21
N ARG A 185 8.22 -37.32 11.76
CA ARG A 185 9.34 -36.80 10.99
C ARG A 185 10.24 -37.97 10.56
N GLU A 186 10.31 -38.23 9.26
CA GLU A 186 11.36 -39.07 8.69
C GLU A 186 12.67 -38.27 8.54
N PRO A 187 13.84 -38.90 8.71
CA PRO A 187 15.13 -38.26 8.52
C PRO A 187 15.46 -38.12 7.03
N VAL A 188 15.47 -36.89 6.52
CA VAL A 188 15.99 -36.59 5.17
C VAL A 188 17.52 -36.60 5.23
N THR A 189 18.12 -37.58 4.55
CA THR A 189 19.57 -37.68 4.31
C THR A 189 20.03 -36.56 3.40
N ALA A 190 20.93 -35.72 3.91
CA ALA A 190 21.62 -34.69 3.14
C ALA A 190 22.65 -35.32 2.19
N SER A 191 22.44 -35.15 0.88
CA SER A 191 23.49 -35.34 -0.13
C SER A 191 24.04 -33.98 -0.51
N VAL A 192 25.21 -33.67 0.07
CA VAL A 192 26.06 -32.54 -0.30
C VAL A 192 26.70 -32.84 -1.66
N VAL A 193 26.37 -32.04 -2.68
CA VAL A 193 27.18 -31.93 -3.90
C VAL A 193 27.58 -30.46 -4.03
N ALA A 194 28.80 -30.16 -3.61
CA ALA A 194 29.42 -28.87 -3.81
C ALA A 194 29.75 -28.69 -5.30
N ARG A 195 29.14 -27.70 -5.94
CA ARG A 195 29.53 -27.21 -7.26
C ARG A 195 29.86 -25.73 -7.13
N THR A 196 31.13 -25.43 -6.88
CA THR A 196 31.68 -24.07 -6.96
C THR A 196 31.89 -23.70 -8.43
N GLU A 197 30.93 -22.98 -9.00
CA GLU A 197 31.15 -22.24 -10.24
C GLU A 197 31.48 -20.78 -9.89
N ARG A 198 32.64 -20.36 -10.38
CA ARG A 198 33.24 -19.04 -10.19
C ARG A 198 32.57 -18.10 -11.19
N VAL A 199 31.61 -17.30 -10.72
CA VAL A 199 31.01 -16.23 -11.53
C VAL A 199 31.96 -15.04 -11.54
N GLU A 200 32.48 -14.71 -12.73
CA GLU A 200 33.18 -13.45 -12.99
C GLU A 200 32.22 -12.29 -12.76
N SER A 201 32.53 -11.45 -11.78
CA SER A 201 31.78 -10.23 -11.47
C SER A 201 31.95 -9.22 -12.61
N ALA A 202 30.92 -9.11 -13.45
CA ALA A 202 30.76 -7.96 -14.32
C ALA A 202 30.47 -6.72 -13.46
N SER A 203 31.35 -5.73 -13.54
CA SER A 203 31.23 -4.44 -12.88
C SER A 203 29.93 -3.75 -13.31
N ALA A 204 28.97 -3.64 -12.38
CA ALA A 204 27.73 -2.90 -12.61
C ALA A 204 28.04 -1.42 -12.97
N PRO A 205 27.30 -0.82 -13.93
CA PRO A 205 27.45 0.60 -14.23
C PRO A 205 27.02 1.44 -13.03
N ALA A 206 27.83 2.45 -12.70
CA ALA A 206 27.55 3.36 -11.61
C ALA A 206 26.19 4.06 -11.84
N ARG A 207 25.16 3.65 -11.10
CA ARG A 207 23.87 4.35 -11.05
C ARG A 207 24.11 5.78 -10.59
N LYS A 208 23.69 6.73 -11.42
CA LYS A 208 23.79 8.17 -11.13
C LYS A 208 22.97 8.44 -9.86
N LYS A 209 23.59 9.07 -8.86
CA LYS A 209 22.89 9.47 -7.63
C LYS A 209 21.68 10.32 -8.01
N PRO A 210 20.50 10.03 -7.46
CA PRO A 210 19.31 10.71 -7.90
C PRO A 210 19.27 12.14 -7.32
N TRP A 211 18.83 13.07 -8.16
CA TRP A 211 18.99 14.52 -8.03
C TRP A 211 18.14 15.17 -6.92
N TRP A 212 17.20 14.43 -6.35
CA TRP A 212 16.25 14.91 -5.35
C TRP A 212 16.83 14.98 -3.91
N LYS A 213 18.06 14.50 -3.67
CA LYS A 213 18.77 14.67 -2.37
C LYS A 213 19.29 16.11 -2.09
N PHE A 214 18.83 17.12 -2.83
CA PHE A 214 19.35 18.50 -2.75
C PHE A 214 18.31 19.58 -2.40
N TRP A 215 17.12 19.21 -1.95
CA TRP A 215 16.08 20.16 -1.54
C TRP A 215 15.60 19.88 -0.12
#